data_AF-A0A3D2PCS5-F1
#
_entry.id   AF-A0A3D2PCS5-F1
#
_cell.length_a   1.000
_cell.length_b   1.000
_cell.length_c   1.000
_cell.angle_alpha   90.00
_cell.angle_beta   90.00
_cell.angle_gamma   90.00
#
_symmetry.space_group_name_H-M   'P 1'
#
loop_
_entity.id
_entity.type
_entity.pdbx_description
1 polymer ?
#
loop_
_entity_poly.entity_id
_entity_poly.type
_entity_poly.pdbx_seq_one_letter_code
_entity_poly.pdbx_strand_id
1 'polypeptide(L)'
;MTFLNLPLPSPSWYSGRLWLLRVGYYKLTRPKEQADDWVWIVDHTIQIGAGKVFVILGIRLNSLPLRGNCVTHEDVEPISLYPVKQSNGEIVYQQLEEAIKKTGIPREIIGDQGSDLSKGIKKFCQNHKEVC
;
A
#
# COMPACT_ATOMS: atom_id res chain seq x y z
N MET A 1 -9.85 -29.82 16.36
CA MET A 1 -8.44 -30.27 16.28
C MET A 1 -7.57 -29.02 16.24
N THR A 2 -6.69 -28.83 17.20
CA THR A 2 -5.67 -27.77 17.17
C THR A 2 -4.47 -28.26 16.38
N PHE A 3 -3.96 -27.42 15.47
CA PHE A 3 -2.95 -27.73 14.44
C PHE A 3 -1.60 -28.28 14.97
N LEU A 4 -1.36 -28.27 16.29
CA LEU A 4 -0.05 -28.64 16.88
C LEU A 4 -0.12 -29.64 18.05
N ASN A 5 -1.29 -30.14 18.48
CA ASN A 5 -1.42 -31.08 19.62
C ASN A 5 -0.63 -30.70 20.90
N LEU A 6 -0.36 -29.41 21.11
CA LEU A 6 0.25 -28.90 22.34
C LEU A 6 -0.84 -28.68 23.41
N PRO A 7 -0.59 -29.00 24.69
CA PRO A 7 -1.56 -28.82 25.79
C PRO A 7 -1.60 -27.35 26.24
N LEU A 8 -1.67 -26.42 25.29
CA LEU A 8 -1.71 -24.99 25.52
C LEU A 8 -3.10 -24.45 25.16
N PRO A 9 -3.69 -23.57 25.97
CA PRO A 9 -4.92 -22.90 25.60
C PRO A 9 -4.68 -22.07 24.34
N SER A 10 -5.58 -22.19 23.36
CA SER A 10 -5.51 -21.38 22.14
C SER A 10 -6.02 -19.96 22.42
N PRO A 11 -5.38 -18.90 21.88
CA PRO A 11 -5.87 -17.54 22.05
C PRO A 11 -7.25 -17.37 21.39
N SER A 12 -8.05 -16.45 21.93
CA SER A 12 -9.34 -16.12 21.32
C SER A 12 -9.16 -15.48 19.94
N TRP A 13 -10.15 -15.62 19.07
CA TRP A 13 -10.17 -14.92 17.77
C TRP A 13 -9.99 -13.40 17.93
N TYR A 14 -10.50 -12.83 19.02
CA TYR A 14 -10.40 -11.41 19.33
C TYR A 14 -8.95 -11.01 19.64
N SER A 15 -8.25 -11.83 20.40
CA SER A 15 -6.81 -11.66 20.65
C SER A 15 -6.02 -11.67 19.35
N GLY A 16 -6.26 -12.64 18.47
CA GLY A 16 -5.63 -12.69 17.14
C GLY A 16 -5.89 -11.45 16.30
N ARG A 17 -7.14 -10.98 16.25
CA ARG A 17 -7.53 -9.74 15.58
C ARG A 17 -6.79 -8.51 16.12
N LEU A 18 -6.68 -8.36 17.44
CA LEU A 18 -5.98 -7.23 18.05
C LEU A 18 -4.49 -7.21 17.69
N TRP A 19 -3.83 -8.38 17.67
CA TRP A 19 -2.43 -8.49 17.26
C TRP A 19 -2.23 -8.09 15.80
N LEU A 20 -3.09 -8.57 14.88
CA LEU A 20 -3.02 -8.20 13.46
C LEU A 20 -3.22 -6.69 13.26
N LEU A 21 -4.17 -6.08 13.97
CA LEU A 21 -4.39 -4.63 13.89
C LEU A 21 -3.19 -3.83 14.40
N ARG A 22 -2.54 -4.27 15.49
CA ARG A 22 -1.32 -3.62 16.00
C ARG A 22 -0.16 -3.72 15.02
N VAL A 23 0.06 -4.90 14.44
CA VAL A 23 1.11 -5.11 13.43
C VAL A 23 0.85 -4.29 12.18
N GLY A 24 -0.39 -4.29 11.68
CA GLY A 24 -0.78 -3.48 10.51
C GLY A 24 -0.64 -1.98 10.77
N TYR A 25 -1.06 -1.51 11.95
CA TYR A 25 -0.90 -0.10 12.35
C TYR A 25 0.59 0.29 12.45
N TYR A 26 1.42 -0.55 13.09
CA TYR A 26 2.86 -0.33 13.15
C TYR A 26 3.47 -0.30 11.75
N LYS A 27 3.10 -1.26 10.89
CA LYS A 27 3.52 -1.29 9.48
C LYS A 27 3.12 -0.01 8.75
N LEU A 28 1.95 0.58 8.98
CA LEU A 28 1.53 1.81 8.28
C LEU A 28 2.17 3.10 8.82
N THR A 29 2.49 3.13 10.12
CA THR A 29 2.91 4.36 10.82
C THR A 29 4.41 4.47 11.06
N ARG A 30 5.14 3.35 11.04
CA ARG A 30 6.60 3.39 11.13
C ARG A 30 7.19 4.22 9.98
N PRO A 31 8.22 5.05 10.23
CA PRO A 31 8.94 5.75 9.19
C PRO A 31 9.38 4.79 8.08
N LYS A 32 9.28 5.24 6.82
CA LYS A 32 9.81 4.51 5.67
C LYS A 32 11.17 5.05 5.29
N GLU A 33 11.93 4.22 4.60
CA GLU A 33 13.16 4.65 3.95
C GLU A 33 12.83 5.68 2.87
N GLN A 34 13.55 6.80 2.91
CA GLN A 34 13.54 7.81 1.86
C GLN A 34 14.52 7.39 0.77
N ALA A 35 14.04 7.14 -0.44
CA ALA A 35 14.87 6.64 -1.53
C ALA A 35 14.24 6.84 -2.92
N ASP A 36 15.06 6.68 -3.96
CA ASP A 36 14.73 6.99 -5.36
C ASP A 36 14.34 5.76 -6.20
N ASP A 37 14.40 4.56 -5.63
CA ASP A 37 14.09 3.30 -6.30
C ASP A 37 12.80 2.63 -5.78
N TRP A 38 11.91 3.40 -5.16
CA TRP A 38 10.56 2.93 -4.84
C TRP A 38 9.69 2.82 -6.10
N VAL A 39 8.99 1.71 -6.25
CA VAL A 39 7.84 1.58 -7.16
C VAL A 39 6.58 1.47 -6.31
N TRP A 40 5.57 2.26 -6.63
CA TRP A 40 4.29 2.21 -5.95
C TRP A 40 3.29 1.38 -6.75
N ILE A 41 2.65 0.41 -6.09
CA ILE A 41 1.51 -0.34 -6.59
C ILE A 41 0.27 0.24 -5.92
N VAL A 42 -0.63 0.82 -6.70
CA VAL A 42 -1.77 1.58 -6.21
C VAL A 42 -3.07 0.94 -6.67
N ASP A 43 -4.02 0.81 -5.75
CA ASP A 43 -5.33 0.22 -6.04
C ASP A 43 -6.42 0.81 -5.14
N HIS A 44 -7.67 0.75 -5.61
CA HIS A 44 -8.83 0.99 -4.79
C HIS A 44 -9.47 -0.34 -4.42
N THR A 45 -9.55 -0.63 -3.11
CA THR A 45 -10.32 -1.78 -2.66
C THR A 45 -11.80 -1.58 -2.94
N ILE A 46 -12.48 -2.69 -3.18
CA ILE A 46 -13.93 -2.74 -3.38
C ILE A 46 -14.65 -2.09 -2.18
N GLN A 47 -15.81 -1.51 -2.48
CA GLN A 47 -16.63 -0.71 -1.59
C GLN A 47 -16.98 -1.45 -0.27
N ILE A 48 -16.59 -0.87 0.87
CA ILE A 48 -17.10 -1.27 2.20
C ILE A 48 -18.19 -0.26 2.58
N GLY A 49 -19.45 -0.66 2.46
CA GLY A 49 -20.58 0.23 2.71
C GLY A 49 -20.67 1.33 1.66
N ALA A 50 -20.42 2.59 2.02
CA ALA A 50 -20.40 3.73 1.09
C ALA A 50 -18.99 4.24 0.78
N GLY A 51 -17.94 3.62 1.33
CA GLY A 51 -16.56 4.06 1.17
C GLY A 51 -15.73 3.11 0.31
N LYS A 52 -14.68 3.65 -0.30
CA LYS A 52 -13.58 2.89 -0.90
C LYS A 52 -12.34 3.04 -0.02
N VAL A 53 -11.36 2.18 -0.18
CA VAL A 53 -10.05 2.37 0.43
C VAL A 53 -9.03 2.49 -0.67
N PHE A 54 -8.33 3.62 -0.72
CA PHE A 54 -7.17 3.76 -1.58
C PHE A 54 -5.94 3.22 -0.86
N VAL A 55 -5.23 2.28 -1.48
CA VAL A 55 -4.05 1.64 -0.92
C VAL A 55 -2.85 1.91 -1.80
N ILE A 56 -1.73 2.22 -1.15
CA ILE A 56 -0.42 2.33 -1.80
C ILE A 56 0.51 1.30 -1.14
N LEU A 57 0.92 0.31 -1.93
CA LEU A 57 1.99 -0.62 -1.60
C LEU A 57 3.28 -0.14 -2.28
N GLY A 58 4.42 -0.29 -1.63
CA GLY A 58 5.72 0.07 -2.16
C GLY A 58 6.61 -1.16 -2.28
N ILE A 59 7.38 -1.24 -3.34
CA ILE A 59 8.48 -2.20 -3.50
C ILE A 59 9.76 -1.45 -3.83
N ARG A 60 10.90 -1.88 -3.29
CA ARG A 60 12.22 -1.33 -3.64
C ARG A 60 12.74 -2.09 -4.87
N LEU A 61 13.14 -1.38 -5.93
CA LEU A 61 13.70 -2.05 -7.12
C LEU A 61 14.96 -2.84 -6.79
N ASN A 62 15.78 -2.35 -5.86
CA ASN A 62 16.99 -3.04 -5.41
C ASN A 62 16.73 -4.37 -4.68
N SER A 63 15.48 -4.59 -4.23
CA SER A 63 15.04 -5.75 -3.45
C SER A 63 14.06 -6.62 -4.23
N LEU A 64 13.90 -6.38 -5.54
CA LEU A 64 13.05 -7.20 -6.38
C LEU A 64 13.54 -8.66 -6.41
N PRO A 65 12.62 -9.64 -6.41
CA PRO A 65 13.00 -11.03 -6.53
C PRO A 65 13.68 -11.27 -7.89
N LEU A 66 14.54 -12.30 -7.93
CA LEU A 66 15.23 -12.68 -9.17
C LEU A 66 14.24 -12.91 -10.31
N ARG A 67 14.63 -12.51 -11.53
CA ARG A 67 13.80 -12.69 -12.72
C ARG A 67 13.32 -14.13 -12.84
N GLY A 68 12.02 -14.29 -13.09
CA GLY A 68 11.35 -15.59 -13.14
C GLY A 68 10.61 -15.97 -11.85
N ASN A 69 10.88 -15.28 -10.74
CA ASN A 69 10.10 -15.41 -9.51
C ASN A 69 8.98 -14.37 -9.45
N CYS A 70 7.86 -14.75 -8.85
CA CYS A 70 6.74 -13.84 -8.59
C CYS A 70 7.03 -12.97 -7.36
N VAL A 71 6.54 -11.73 -7.38
CA VAL A 71 6.49 -10.87 -6.20
C VAL A 71 5.53 -11.46 -5.18
N THR A 72 5.94 -11.48 -3.92
CA THR A 72 5.16 -11.98 -2.78
C THR A 72 4.79 -10.85 -1.83
N HIS A 73 3.99 -11.15 -0.81
CA HIS A 73 3.62 -10.18 0.21
C HIS A 73 4.79 -9.75 1.11
N GLU A 74 5.89 -10.53 1.14
CA GLU A 74 7.09 -10.20 1.90
C GLU A 74 7.95 -9.13 1.20
N ASP A 75 7.82 -9.03 -0.13
CA ASP A 75 8.57 -8.10 -0.97
C ASP A 75 7.95 -6.69 -1.00
N VAL A 76 6.74 -6.53 -0.47
CA VAL A 76 5.98 -5.28 -0.50
C VAL A 76 5.80 -4.68 0.89
N GLU A 77 5.82 -3.35 0.96
CA GLU A 77 5.61 -2.58 2.18
C GLU A 77 4.35 -1.70 2.05
N PRO A 78 3.42 -1.75 3.03
CA PRO A 78 2.31 -0.80 3.06
C PRO A 78 2.82 0.63 3.32
N ILE A 79 2.61 1.51 2.35
CA ILE A 79 3.03 2.92 2.45
C ILE A 79 1.92 3.75 3.06
N SER A 80 0.72 3.65 2.48
CA SER A 80 -0.46 4.39 2.93
C SER A 80 -1.75 3.64 2.66
N LEU A 81 -2.74 3.93 3.50
CA LEU A 81 -4.09 3.39 3.40
C LEU A 81 -5.08 4.51 3.74
N TYR A 82 -5.93 4.86 2.79
CA TYR A 82 -6.86 5.98 2.90
C TYR A 82 -8.30 5.51 2.73
N PRO A 83 -9.07 5.37 3.82
CA PRO A 83 -10.51 5.21 3.74
C PRO A 83 -11.13 6.50 3.21
N VAL A 84 -11.82 6.43 2.08
CA VAL A 84 -12.43 7.58 1.42
C VAL A 84 -13.91 7.34 1.14
N LYS A 85 -14.74 8.36 1.33
CA LYS A 85 -16.17 8.31 0.94
C LYS A 85 -16.39 8.64 -0.52
N GLN A 86 -15.48 9.41 -1.11
CA GLN A 86 -15.45 9.74 -2.53
C GLN A 86 -14.00 9.61 -3.00
N SER A 87 -13.84 9.12 -4.23
CA SER A 87 -12.56 9.13 -4.93
C SER A 87 -12.76 9.88 -6.23
N ASN A 88 -11.77 10.69 -6.59
CA ASN A 88 -11.64 11.36 -7.86
C ASN A 88 -10.15 11.64 -8.10
N GLY A 89 -9.78 12.06 -9.32
CA GLY A 89 -8.38 12.30 -9.66
C GLY A 89 -7.66 13.32 -8.78
N GLU A 90 -8.36 14.33 -8.26
CA GLU A 90 -7.74 15.33 -7.37
C GLU A 90 -7.42 14.72 -5.99
N ILE A 91 -8.36 13.96 -5.44
CA ILE A 91 -8.16 13.26 -4.15
C ILE A 91 -7.01 12.27 -4.27
N VAL A 92 -6.96 11.48 -5.36
CA VAL A 92 -5.87 10.54 -5.61
C VAL A 92 -4.53 11.28 -5.71
N TYR A 93 -4.48 12.37 -6.49
CA TYR A 93 -3.26 13.19 -6.61
C TYR A 93 -2.74 13.67 -5.25
N GLN A 94 -3.63 14.24 -4.41
CA GLN A 94 -3.25 14.69 -3.06
C GLN A 94 -2.75 13.55 -2.18
N GLN A 95 -3.36 12.36 -2.29
CA GLN A 95 -2.92 11.18 -1.54
C GLN A 95 -1.54 10.69 -1.99
N LEU A 96 -1.22 10.79 -3.28
CA LEU A 96 0.12 10.49 -3.80
C LEU A 96 1.16 11.52 -3.29
N GLU A 97 0.83 12.81 -3.26
CA GLU A 97 1.69 13.86 -2.67
C GLU A 97 1.99 13.59 -1.19
N GLU A 98 0.99 13.16 -0.41
CA GLU A 98 1.21 12.79 0.99
C GLU A 98 2.10 11.55 1.13
N ALA A 99 2.06 10.63 0.16
CA ALA A 99 2.94 9.46 0.15
C ALA A 99 4.41 9.81 -0.15
N ILE A 100 4.68 10.88 -0.91
CA ILE A 100 6.06 11.39 -1.13
C ILE A 100 6.73 11.68 0.22
N LYS A 101 6.00 12.27 1.16
CA LYS A 101 6.55 12.60 2.49
C LYS A 101 7.03 11.37 3.25
N LYS A 102 6.55 10.17 2.89
CA LYS A 102 6.93 8.92 3.56
C LYS A 102 8.14 8.25 2.93
N THR A 103 8.21 8.16 1.60
CA THR A 103 9.23 7.36 0.89
C THR A 103 10.12 8.17 -0.05
N GLY A 104 9.77 9.42 -0.33
CA GLY A 104 10.30 10.17 -1.46
C GLY A 104 9.46 9.96 -2.71
N ILE A 105 9.89 10.61 -3.80
CA ILE A 105 9.25 10.50 -5.12
C ILE A 105 9.50 9.09 -5.66
N PRO A 106 8.46 8.32 -6.05
CA PRO A 106 8.64 6.98 -6.60
C PRO A 106 9.25 7.06 -8.01
N ARG A 107 9.98 6.02 -8.42
CA ARG A 107 10.46 5.89 -9.79
C ARG A 107 9.35 5.50 -10.76
N GLU A 108 8.34 4.78 -10.29
CA GLU A 108 7.22 4.34 -11.13
C GLU A 108 5.97 4.12 -10.28
N ILE A 109 4.80 4.34 -10.88
CA ILE A 109 3.50 4.03 -10.28
C ILE A 109 2.76 3.06 -11.18
N ILE A 110 2.40 1.91 -10.62
CA ILE A 110 1.62 0.86 -11.27
C ILE A 110 0.23 0.85 -10.63
N GLY A 111 -0.81 0.98 -11.42
CA GLY A 111 -2.19 0.89 -10.95
C GLY A 111 -3.12 0.36 -12.02
N ASP A 112 -4.36 0.13 -11.66
CA ASP A 112 -5.40 -0.19 -12.63
C ASP A 112 -5.75 1.03 -13.51
N GLN A 113 -6.61 0.82 -14.51
CA GLN A 113 -7.10 1.90 -15.38
C GLN A 113 -8.39 2.55 -14.85
N GLY A 114 -8.65 2.47 -13.55
CA GLY A 114 -9.76 3.18 -12.92
C GLY A 114 -9.68 4.67 -13.23
N SER A 115 -10.80 5.28 -13.65
CA SER A 115 -10.80 6.65 -14.18
C SER A 115 -10.30 7.69 -13.17
N ASP A 116 -10.58 7.50 -11.89
CA ASP A 116 -10.07 8.34 -10.80
C ASP A 116 -8.56 8.19 -10.63
N LEU A 117 -8.06 6.95 -10.60
CA LEU A 117 -6.64 6.63 -10.47
C LEU A 117 -5.85 7.16 -11.66
N SER A 118 -6.28 6.86 -12.88
CA SER A 118 -5.62 7.31 -14.09
C SER A 118 -5.49 8.83 -14.16
N LYS A 119 -6.54 9.58 -13.78
CA LYS A 119 -6.49 11.05 -13.72
C LYS A 119 -5.51 11.55 -12.66
N GLY A 120 -5.54 10.98 -11.46
CA GLY A 120 -4.66 11.36 -10.36
C GLY A 120 -3.18 11.06 -10.66
N ILE A 121 -2.89 9.86 -11.14
CA ILE A 121 -1.55 9.42 -11.55
C ILE A 121 -1.03 10.29 -12.69
N LYS A 122 -1.84 10.56 -13.72
CA LYS A 122 -1.42 11.42 -14.84
C LYS A 122 -1.07 12.83 -14.36
N LYS A 123 -1.88 13.41 -13.49
CA LYS A 123 -1.60 14.73 -12.89
C LYS A 123 -0.31 14.69 -12.05
N PHE A 124 -0.10 13.61 -11.30
CA PHE A 124 1.10 13.40 -10.51
C PHE A 124 2.36 13.34 -11.39
N CYS A 125 2.37 12.49 -12.43
CA CYS A 125 3.45 12.41 -13.41
C CYS A 125 3.77 13.76 -14.08
N GLN A 126 2.75 14.56 -14.40
CA GLN A 126 2.94 15.87 -15.02
C GLN A 126 3.70 16.84 -14.11
N ASN A 127 3.48 16.75 -12.80
CA ASN A 127 4.12 17.58 -11.79
C ASN A 127 5.49 17.02 -11.35
N HIS A 128 5.69 15.70 -11.47
CA HIS A 128 6.92 15.00 -11.12
C HIS A 128 7.42 14.18 -12.31
N LYS A 129 8.11 14.85 -13.25
CA LYS A 129 8.65 14.25 -14.50
C LYS A 129 9.71 13.15 -14.29
N GLU A 130 10.08 12.89 -13.04
CA GLU A 130 11.03 11.85 -12.67
C GLU A 130 10.34 10.48 -12.44
N VAL A 131 9.01 10.50 -12.28
CA VAL A 131 8.16 9.33 -11.96
C VAL A 131 7.65 8.63 -13.22
N CYS A 132 7.64 9.35 -14.34
CA CYS A 132 7.09 8.99 -15.64
C CYS A 132 7.75 9.90 -16.70
#